data_AF-A0A8J4HA21-F1
#
_entry.id   AF-A0A8J4HA21-F1
#
_cell.length_a   1.000
_cell.length_b   1.000
_cell.length_c   1.000
_cell.angle_alpha   90.00
_cell.angle_beta   90.00
_cell.angle_gamma   90.00
#
_symmetry.space_group_name_H-M   'P 1'
#
loop_
_entity.id
_entity.type
_entity.pdbx_description
1 polymer ?
#
loop_
_entity_poly.entity_id
_entity_poly.type
_entity_poly.pdbx_seq_one_letter_code
_entity_poly.pdbx_strand_id
1 'polypeptide(L)'
;MIGLGEFARRLAALDLDAVQREALAHARERLADAVRARLATPPGGPHTAPWMRNGALYDSIAGESDARRVVVGSTSAVARYQELGTRFDPPRPFLAPAAAALAPEIAADIAARLAQAIAELP
;
A
#
# COMPACT_ATOMS: atom_id res chain seq x y z
N MET A 1 -4.75 20.43 33.55
CA MET A 1 -3.80 20.93 32.53
C MET A 1 -2.49 20.21 32.79
N ILE A 2 -2.06 19.35 31.87
CA ILE A 2 -0.82 18.56 32.02
C ILE A 2 0.35 19.53 31.79
N GLY A 3 1.38 19.50 32.64
CA GLY A 3 2.56 20.33 32.45
C GLY A 3 3.37 19.88 31.22
N LEU A 4 4.03 20.82 30.53
CA LEU A 4 4.86 20.56 29.34
C LEU A 4 5.90 19.44 29.55
N GLY A 5 6.50 19.34 30.74
CA GLY A 5 7.45 18.29 31.08
C GLY A 5 6.82 16.89 31.20
N GLU A 6 5.56 16.81 31.65
CA GLU A 6 4.85 15.53 31.73
C GLU A 6 4.40 15.08 30.34
N PHE A 7 3.92 16.01 29.51
CA PHE A 7 3.63 15.73 28.10
C PHE A 7 4.87 15.22 27.35
N ALA A 8 6.02 15.88 27.50
CA ALA A 8 7.26 15.47 26.85
C ALA A 8 7.71 14.06 27.26
N ARG A 9 7.57 13.68 28.54
CA ARG A 9 7.87 12.32 29.01
C ARG A 9 6.92 11.27 28.41
N ARG A 10 5.63 11.59 28.32
CA ARG A 10 4.62 10.69 27.74
C ARG A 10 4.84 10.50 26.24
N LEU A 11 5.14 11.57 25.52
CA LEU A 11 5.49 11.50 24.11
C LEU A 11 6.75 10.65 23.88
N ALA A 12 7.76 10.78 24.74
CA ALA A 12 8.98 9.96 24.66
C ALA A 12 8.74 8.48 24.99
N ALA A 13 7.69 8.16 25.76
CA ALA A 13 7.30 6.79 26.06
C ALA A 13 6.38 6.17 25.00
N LEU A 14 5.84 6.98 24.08
CA LEU A 14 4.99 6.51 22.99
C LEU A 14 5.84 5.83 21.92
N ASP A 15 5.54 4.55 21.63
CA ASP A 15 6.19 3.81 20.54
C ASP A 15 5.57 4.20 19.20
N LEU A 16 5.95 5.38 18.68
CA LEU A 16 5.53 5.87 17.37
C LEU A 16 5.97 4.94 16.24
N ASP A 17 7.08 4.21 16.41
CA ASP A 17 7.53 3.23 15.43
C ASP A 17 6.57 2.04 15.35
N ALA A 18 5.99 1.59 16.47
CA ALA A 18 4.95 0.56 16.47
C ALA A 18 3.69 1.04 15.74
N VAL A 19 3.22 2.26 16.04
CA VAL A 19 2.05 2.85 15.37
C VAL A 19 2.30 2.97 13.87
N GLN A 20 3.48 3.44 13.47
CA GLN A 20 3.85 3.59 12.06
C GLN A 20 3.99 2.23 11.36
N ARG A 21 4.59 1.22 12.01
CA ARG A 21 4.66 -0.16 11.47
C ARG A 21 3.27 -0.73 11.21
N GLU A 22 2.34 -0.55 12.14
CA GLU A 22 0.97 -1.03 11.98
C GLU A 22 0.25 -0.30 10.84
N ALA A 23 0.38 1.03 10.77
CA ALA A 23 -0.20 1.82 9.69
C ALA A 23 0.36 1.41 8.31
N LEU A 24 1.67 1.16 8.21
CA LEU A 24 2.31 0.71 6.98
C LEU A 24 1.91 -0.74 6.63
N ALA A 25 1.75 -1.62 7.62
CA ALA A 25 1.24 -2.98 7.38
C ALA A 25 -0.20 -2.96 6.81
N HIS A 26 -1.04 -2.05 7.30
CA HIS A 26 -2.38 -1.85 6.74
C HIS A 26 -2.33 -1.25 5.32
N ALA A 27 -1.48 -0.25 5.10
CA ALA A 27 -1.27 0.36 3.79
C ALA A 27 -0.78 -0.66 2.74
N ARG A 28 0.05 -1.63 3.14
CA ARG A 28 0.49 -2.74 2.28
C ARG A 28 -0.66 -3.55 1.72
N GLU A 29 -1.61 -3.94 2.57
CA GLU A 29 -2.79 -4.72 2.12
C GLU A 29 -3.66 -3.88 1.18
N ARG A 30 -3.95 -2.62 1.56
CA ARG A 30 -4.74 -1.71 0.72
C ARG A 30 -4.11 -1.49 -0.65
N LEU A 31 -2.78 -1.30 -0.71
CA LEU A 31 -2.07 -1.11 -1.96
C LEU A 31 -2.05 -2.40 -2.80
N ALA A 32 -1.85 -3.56 -2.18
CA ALA A 32 -1.93 -4.86 -2.87
C ALA A 32 -3.33 -5.09 -3.47
N ASP A 33 -4.38 -4.75 -2.75
CA ASP A 33 -5.76 -4.88 -3.23
C ASP A 33 -6.07 -3.89 -4.35
N ALA A 34 -5.59 -2.65 -4.25
CA ALA A 34 -5.72 -1.67 -5.33
C ALA A 34 -5.00 -2.12 -6.61
N VAL A 35 -3.80 -2.71 -6.48
CA VAL A 35 -3.05 -3.30 -7.60
C VAL A 35 -3.85 -4.44 -8.23
N ARG A 36 -4.36 -5.37 -7.40
CA ARG A 36 -5.20 -6.50 -7.84
C ARG A 36 -6.48 -6.05 -8.54
N ALA A 37 -7.16 -5.03 -8.01
CA ALA A 37 -8.37 -4.48 -8.60
C ALA A 37 -8.14 -3.98 -10.03
N ARG A 38 -6.96 -3.44 -10.32
CA ARG A 38 -6.57 -2.98 -11.67
C ARG A 38 -6.22 -4.12 -12.63
N LEU A 39 -6.03 -5.34 -12.13
CA LEU A 39 -5.94 -6.56 -12.94
C LEU A 39 -7.32 -7.09 -13.36
N ALA A 40 -8.32 -6.22 -13.46
CA ALA A 40 -9.63 -6.52 -14.01
C ALA A 40 -10.09 -5.40 -14.95
N THR A 41 -10.98 -5.74 -15.89
CA THR A 41 -11.66 -4.74 -16.72
C THR A 41 -13.18 -4.96 -16.64
N PRO A 42 -13.94 -4.03 -16.03
CA PRO A 42 -13.51 -2.84 -15.28
C PRO A 42 -12.75 -3.20 -13.99
N PRO A 43 -12.08 -2.23 -13.33
CA PRO A 43 -11.42 -2.50 -12.05
C PRO A 43 -12.38 -3.15 -11.04
N GLY A 44 -11.96 -4.26 -10.42
CA GLY A 44 -12.80 -5.09 -9.53
C GLY A 44 -13.68 -6.15 -10.21
N GLY A 45 -13.62 -6.31 -11.54
CA GLY A 45 -14.27 -7.39 -12.31
C GLY A 45 -13.47 -8.70 -12.40
N PRO A 46 -13.85 -9.64 -13.30
CA PRO A 46 -13.12 -10.90 -13.48
C PRO A 46 -11.67 -10.69 -13.92
N HIS A 47 -10.72 -11.35 -13.25
CA HIS A 47 -9.28 -11.13 -13.47
C HIS A 47 -8.66 -11.97 -14.60
N THR A 48 -9.43 -12.91 -15.16
CA THR A 48 -8.98 -13.86 -16.19
C THR A 48 -9.02 -13.29 -17.62
N ALA A 49 -9.54 -12.09 -17.79
CA ALA A 49 -9.48 -11.33 -19.04
C ALA A 49 -9.44 -9.83 -18.70
N PRO A 50 -8.57 -9.00 -19.30
CA PRO A 50 -7.62 -9.24 -20.40
C PRO A 50 -6.26 -9.82 -19.98
N TRP A 51 -6.10 -10.19 -18.71
CA TRP A 51 -4.86 -10.70 -18.13
C TRP A 51 -4.78 -12.23 -18.23
N MET A 52 -3.68 -12.86 -17.80
CA MET A 52 -3.53 -14.32 -17.91
C MET A 52 -4.79 -15.06 -17.46
N ARG A 53 -5.32 -15.91 -18.34
CA ARG A 53 -6.63 -16.58 -18.21
C ARG A 53 -6.79 -17.46 -16.97
N ASN A 54 -5.74 -17.70 -16.21
CA ASN A 54 -5.72 -18.55 -15.02
C ASN A 54 -5.57 -17.78 -13.70
N GLY A 55 -5.54 -16.44 -13.70
CA GLY A 55 -5.39 -15.66 -12.46
C GLY A 55 -3.95 -15.59 -11.91
N ALA A 56 -2.98 -16.26 -12.54
CA ALA A 56 -1.61 -16.32 -11.99
C ALA A 56 -0.95 -14.95 -11.80
N LEU A 57 -1.29 -13.96 -12.63
CA LEU A 57 -0.80 -12.59 -12.44
C LEU A 57 -1.39 -11.93 -11.18
N TYR A 58 -2.66 -12.18 -10.89
CA TYR A 58 -3.32 -11.72 -9.67
C TYR A 58 -2.68 -12.35 -8.42
N ASP A 59 -2.48 -13.67 -8.45
CA ASP A 59 -1.90 -14.42 -7.33
C ASP A 59 -0.43 -14.06 -7.08
N SER A 60 0.27 -13.57 -8.11
CA SER A 60 1.67 -13.14 -8.00
C SER A 60 1.86 -11.81 -7.27
N ILE A 61 0.78 -11.06 -7.01
CA ILE A 61 0.87 -9.75 -6.33
C ILE A 61 1.20 -9.95 -4.86
N ALA A 62 2.36 -9.44 -4.48
CA ALA A 62 2.89 -9.54 -3.13
C ALA A 62 3.35 -8.16 -2.65
N GLY A 63 3.44 -8.00 -1.34
CA GLY A 63 3.99 -6.80 -0.73
C GLY A 63 4.77 -7.09 0.53
N GLU A 64 5.64 -6.15 0.87
CA GLU A 64 6.40 -6.10 2.10
C GLU A 64 6.28 -4.71 2.72
N SER A 65 6.38 -4.64 4.04
CA SER A 65 6.33 -3.39 4.79
C SER A 65 7.32 -3.45 5.94
N ASP A 66 8.01 -2.35 6.18
CA ASP A 66 8.84 -2.13 7.36
C ASP A 66 8.37 -0.88 8.11
N ALA A 67 9.15 -0.39 9.06
CA ALA A 67 8.80 0.80 9.84
C ALA A 67 8.80 2.09 9.01
N ARG A 68 9.25 2.10 7.76
CA ARG A 68 9.49 3.32 6.96
C ARG A 68 8.88 3.27 5.57
N ARG A 69 8.60 2.08 5.03
CA ARG A 69 8.10 1.94 3.67
C ARG A 69 7.18 0.74 3.50
N VAL A 70 6.40 0.83 2.44
CA VAL A 70 5.61 -0.25 1.86
C VAL A 70 6.10 -0.44 0.42
N VAL A 71 6.28 -1.69 0.02
CA VAL A 71 6.58 -2.07 -1.35
C VAL A 71 5.56 -3.11 -1.78
N VAL A 72 4.90 -2.89 -2.91
CA VAL A 72 3.99 -3.85 -3.54
C VAL A 72 4.46 -4.05 -4.98
N GLY A 73 4.49 -5.31 -5.40
CA GLY A 73 4.96 -5.71 -6.72
C GLY A 73 4.38 -7.06 -7.14
N SER A 74 5.06 -7.70 -8.09
CA SER A 74 4.70 -9.04 -8.57
C SER A 74 5.92 -9.95 -8.59
N THR A 75 5.74 -11.21 -8.21
CA THR A 75 6.77 -12.26 -8.33
C THR A 75 6.81 -12.88 -9.73
N SER A 76 5.86 -12.53 -10.62
CA SER A 76 5.80 -13.04 -11.99
C SER A 76 6.62 -12.20 -12.94
N ALA A 77 7.51 -12.84 -13.71
CA ALA A 77 8.27 -12.16 -14.77
C ALA A 77 7.35 -11.49 -15.81
N VAL A 78 6.11 -11.99 -15.98
CA VAL A 78 5.17 -11.42 -16.94
C VAL A 78 4.63 -10.06 -16.53
N ALA A 79 4.59 -9.75 -15.22
CA ALA A 79 4.22 -8.42 -14.75
C ALA A 79 5.10 -7.33 -15.37
N ARG A 80 6.40 -7.60 -15.55
CA ARG A 80 7.32 -6.65 -16.21
C ARG A 80 6.91 -6.33 -17.63
N TYR A 81 6.55 -7.35 -18.43
CA TYR A 81 6.13 -7.15 -19.82
C TYR A 81 4.80 -6.43 -19.90
N GLN A 82 3.90 -6.63 -18.92
CA GLN A 82 2.65 -5.89 -18.84
C GLN A 82 2.87 -4.44 -18.43
N GLU A 83 3.70 -4.16 -17.42
CA GLU A 83 4.00 -2.79 -16.97
C GLU A 83 4.69 -1.95 -18.04
N LEU A 84 5.69 -2.53 -18.72
CA LEU A 84 6.59 -1.79 -19.61
C LEU A 84 6.25 -1.95 -21.09
N GLY A 85 5.40 -2.91 -21.43
CA GLY A 85 5.15 -3.31 -22.82
C GLY A 85 6.31 -4.11 -23.42
N THR A 86 6.12 -4.52 -24.67
CA THR A 86 7.10 -5.20 -25.51
C THR A 86 7.13 -4.55 -26.89
N ARG A 87 7.94 -5.10 -27.82
CA ARG A 87 7.88 -4.68 -29.23
C ARG A 87 6.55 -5.02 -29.92
N PHE A 88 5.74 -5.89 -29.34
CA PHE A 88 4.49 -6.38 -29.92
C PHE A 88 3.26 -5.94 -29.14
N ASP A 89 3.39 -5.77 -27.83
CA ASP A 89 2.29 -5.43 -26.92
C ASP A 89 2.54 -4.07 -26.28
N PRO A 90 1.56 -3.14 -26.30
CA PRO A 90 1.71 -1.87 -25.60
C PRO A 90 1.75 -2.06 -24.08
N PRO A 91 2.36 -1.12 -23.33
CA PRO A 91 2.34 -1.13 -21.87
C PRO A 91 0.91 -1.03 -21.34
N ARG A 92 0.64 -1.78 -20.28
CA ARG A 92 -0.62 -1.80 -19.51
C ARG A 92 -0.27 -1.68 -18.03
N PRO A 93 0.12 -0.48 -17.55
CA PRO A 93 0.59 -0.30 -16.19
C PRO A 93 -0.54 -0.49 -15.18
N PHE A 94 -0.28 -1.25 -14.12
CA PHE A 94 -1.23 -1.53 -13.04
C PHE A 94 -0.64 -1.25 -11.65
N LEU A 95 0.68 -1.32 -11.48
CA LEU A 95 1.39 -0.97 -10.25
C LEU A 95 1.43 0.54 -10.03
N ALA A 96 2.08 1.28 -10.93
CA ALA A 96 2.28 2.73 -10.76
C ALA A 96 0.94 3.51 -10.70
N PRO A 97 -0.07 3.21 -11.54
CA PRO A 97 -1.37 3.88 -11.43
C PRO A 97 -2.13 3.55 -10.13
N ALA A 98 -1.99 2.34 -9.58
CA ALA A 98 -2.57 2.01 -8.28
C ALA A 98 -1.90 2.81 -7.15
N ALA A 99 -0.57 2.85 -7.15
CA ALA A 99 0.19 3.64 -6.19
C ALA A 99 -0.15 5.14 -6.28
N ALA A 100 -0.18 5.70 -7.48
CA ALA A 100 -0.50 7.12 -7.70
C ALA A 100 -1.92 7.48 -7.24
N ALA A 101 -2.90 6.61 -7.49
CA ALA A 101 -4.28 6.85 -7.06
C ALA A 101 -4.43 6.78 -5.53
N LEU A 102 -3.75 5.84 -4.87
CA LEU A 102 -3.98 5.54 -3.45
C LEU A 102 -3.01 6.26 -2.50
N ALA A 103 -1.86 6.73 -2.99
CA ALA A 103 -0.83 7.35 -2.14
C ALA A 103 -1.35 8.52 -1.27
N PRO A 104 -2.19 9.45 -1.76
CA PRO A 104 -2.71 10.53 -0.91
C PRO A 104 -3.56 10.02 0.26
N GLU A 105 -4.41 9.01 0.03
CA GLU A 105 -5.27 8.43 1.06
C GLU A 105 -4.46 7.63 2.09
N ILE A 106 -3.46 6.87 1.64
CA ILE A 106 -2.54 6.16 2.55
C ILE A 106 -1.78 7.14 3.43
N ALA A 107 -1.27 8.23 2.85
CA ALA A 107 -0.55 9.25 3.61
C ALA A 107 -1.45 9.91 4.66
N ALA A 108 -2.71 10.20 4.30
CA ALA A 108 -3.69 10.76 5.22
C ALA A 108 -4.04 9.79 6.36
N ASP A 109 -4.21 8.50 6.08
CA ASP A 109 -4.51 7.47 7.09
C ASP A 109 -3.33 7.31 8.08
N ILE A 110 -2.09 7.26 7.59
CA ILE A 110 -0.90 7.22 8.45
C ILE A 110 -0.86 8.45 9.36
N ALA A 111 -1.06 9.65 8.80
CA ALA A 111 -1.07 10.89 9.58
C ALA A 111 -2.18 10.90 10.64
N ALA A 112 -3.38 10.45 10.29
CA ALA A 112 -4.52 10.37 11.21
C ALA A 112 -4.24 9.42 12.37
N ARG A 113 -3.66 8.24 12.11
CA ARG A 113 -3.31 7.26 13.15
C ARG A 113 -2.25 7.79 14.11
N LEU A 114 -1.23 8.47 13.60
CA LEU A 114 -0.20 9.09 14.43
C LEU A 114 -0.79 10.23 15.28
N ALA A 115 -1.64 11.07 14.70
CA ALA A 115 -2.31 12.15 15.42
C ALA A 115 -3.23 11.61 16.52
N GLN A 116 -3.96 10.53 16.25
CA GLN A 116 -4.80 9.86 17.24
C GLN A 116 -3.97 9.30 18.40
N ALA A 117 -2.87 8.61 18.12
CA ALA A 117 -1.98 8.08 19.16
C ALA A 117 -1.42 9.20 20.06
N ILE A 118 -1.13 10.37 19.50
CA ILE A 118 -0.70 11.55 20.27
C ILE A 118 -1.86 12.16 21.08
N ALA A 119 -3.07 12.18 20.52
CA ALA A 119 -4.26 12.73 21.20
C ALA A 119 -4.75 11.86 22.36
N GLU A 120 -4.53 10.54 22.28
CA GLU A 120 -4.86 9.57 23.32
C GLU A 120 -3.82 9.52 24.45
N LEU A 121 -2.76 10.33 24.38
CA LEU A 121 -1.88 10.54 25.52
C LEU A 121 -2.74 11.09 26.68
N PRO A 122 -2.83 10.36 27.81
CA PRO A 122 -3.59 10.81 28.97
C PRO A 122 -3.01 12.08 29.57
#